data_AF-A0A6J6D4L5-F1
#
_entry.id   AF-A0A6J6D4L5-F1
#
_cell.length_a   1.000
_cell.length_b   1.000
_cell.length_c   1.000
_cell.angle_alpha   90.00
_cell.angle_beta   90.00
_cell.angle_gamma   90.00
#
_symmetry.space_group_name_H-M   'P 1'
#
loop_
_entity.id
_entity.type
_entity.pdbx_description
1 polymer ?
#
loop_
_entity_poly.entity_id
_entity_poly.type
_entity_poly.pdbx_seq_one_letter_code
_entity_poly.pdbx_strand_id
1 'polypeptide(L)'
;MLESNLDIGRGPVATVLVQHGTLRVGDPMVAGAAWGRVRAIIDDQGNQIKEAGPSAPVQVLGLSDVAIAGDRFVVAPDEKTASKVAATREHWLRVATIGREAHAMSGGAKLEDIFQQIQAGESATLNLILKADVTGSLEALTESLKRLERDEVKLAFVHRAVGGITQNDVQLAATSNATIIGFNVRPDRQARELADTEHVEIRAYEIIYQVLEDIEKAMLGLLKPEYEEIVTGEAEVREIFRVPKVGAIAGCYVTNGQITRGTKVRFLREGTIIWKGSVASLRRFKDDVREVAAGFECGIGLTDFQDLKPGDIIETYEDREIPRT
;
A
#
# COMPACT_ATOMS: atom_id res chain seq x y z
N MET A 1 -24.66 21.99 0.42
CA MET A 1 -24.19 21.69 -0.95
C MET A 1 -24.33 20.20 -1.15
N LEU A 2 -24.77 19.74 -2.32
CA LEU A 2 -24.91 18.30 -2.59
C LEU A 2 -23.58 17.72 -3.06
N GLU A 3 -23.03 18.30 -4.13
CA GLU A 3 -21.84 17.79 -4.79
C GLU A 3 -21.09 18.92 -5.51
N SER A 4 -19.83 18.68 -5.81
CA SER A 4 -18.96 19.64 -6.49
C SER A 4 -17.92 18.92 -7.33
N ASN A 5 -17.57 19.54 -8.46
CA ASN A 5 -16.58 19.03 -9.38
C ASN A 5 -15.89 20.14 -10.18
N LEU A 6 -14.83 19.76 -10.88
CA LEU A 6 -14.15 20.62 -11.82
C LEU A 6 -14.59 20.28 -13.25
N ASP A 7 -15.29 21.22 -13.90
CA ASP A 7 -15.75 21.07 -15.29
C ASP A 7 -14.77 21.74 -16.26
N ILE A 8 -14.40 21.01 -17.31
CA ILE A 8 -13.39 21.45 -18.30
C ILE A 8 -13.94 22.63 -19.10
N GLY A 9 -13.33 23.80 -18.92
CA GLY A 9 -13.70 25.04 -19.61
C GLY A 9 -14.73 25.89 -18.86
N ARG A 10 -15.46 25.32 -17.90
CA ARG A 10 -16.40 26.06 -17.05
C ARG A 10 -15.82 26.37 -15.67
N GLY A 11 -14.81 25.63 -15.24
CA GLY A 11 -14.15 25.77 -13.95
C GLY A 11 -14.92 25.03 -12.84
N PRO A 12 -14.72 25.40 -11.56
CA PRO A 12 -15.41 24.77 -10.45
C PRO A 12 -16.92 24.97 -10.53
N VAL A 13 -17.65 23.86 -10.42
CA VAL A 13 -19.11 23.83 -10.44
C VAL A 13 -19.64 23.12 -9.20
N ALA A 14 -20.84 23.55 -8.79
CA ALA A 14 -21.44 23.19 -7.52
C ALA A 14 -22.91 22.85 -7.71
N THR A 15 -23.32 21.64 -7.34
CA THR A 15 -24.74 21.28 -7.28
C THR A 15 -25.27 21.64 -5.89
N VAL A 16 -26.23 22.55 -5.83
CA VAL A 16 -26.81 23.07 -4.59
C VAL A 16 -28.32 22.94 -4.59
N LEU A 17 -28.89 22.68 -3.41
CA LEU A 17 -30.32 22.78 -3.17
C LEU A 17 -30.57 24.09 -2.42
N VAL A 18 -31.33 25.00 -3.03
CA VAL A 18 -31.69 26.28 -2.39
C VAL A 18 -32.66 26.00 -1.25
N GLN A 19 -32.27 26.23 0.00
CA GLN A 19 -33.14 25.98 1.16
C GLN A 19 -33.98 27.21 1.53
N HIS A 20 -33.39 28.40 1.48
CA HIS A 20 -34.02 29.65 1.88
C HIS A 20 -33.62 30.79 0.93
N GLY A 21 -34.58 31.69 0.66
CA GLY A 21 -34.37 32.85 -0.19
C GLY A 21 -34.36 32.52 -1.69
N THR A 22 -33.79 33.43 -2.47
CA THR A 22 -33.69 33.32 -3.93
C THR A 22 -32.26 33.58 -4.33
N LEU A 23 -31.64 32.61 -5.00
CA LEU A 23 -30.29 32.72 -5.56
C LEU A 23 -30.38 33.38 -6.93
N ARG A 24 -29.54 34.38 -7.21
CA ARG A 24 -29.52 35.08 -8.51
C ARG A 24 -28.15 35.10 -9.14
N VAL A 25 -28.13 35.18 -10.48
CA VAL A 25 -26.90 35.46 -11.22
C VAL A 25 -26.36 36.82 -10.79
N GLY A 26 -25.07 36.87 -10.46
CA GLY A 26 -24.39 38.06 -9.95
C GLY A 26 -24.29 38.14 -8.44
N ASP A 27 -24.93 37.24 -7.69
CA ASP A 27 -24.84 37.19 -6.23
C ASP A 27 -23.42 36.80 -5.79
N PRO A 28 -22.83 37.49 -4.80
CA PRO A 28 -21.60 37.03 -4.16
C PRO A 28 -21.90 35.82 -3.29
N MET A 29 -21.06 34.79 -3.37
CA MET A 29 -21.29 33.51 -2.72
C MET A 29 -20.04 32.97 -2.03
N VAL A 30 -20.26 32.16 -1.00
CA VAL A 30 -19.23 31.45 -0.26
C VAL A 30 -19.70 30.02 0.06
N ALA A 31 -18.82 29.04 -0.14
CA ALA A 31 -19.02 27.64 0.19
C ALA A 31 -17.71 27.08 0.77
N GLY A 32 -17.69 26.85 2.09
CA GLY A 32 -16.45 26.48 2.78
C GLY A 32 -15.36 27.54 2.61
N ALA A 33 -14.20 27.11 2.12
CA ALA A 33 -13.06 27.95 1.76
C ALA A 33 -13.13 28.51 0.32
N ALA A 34 -14.08 28.05 -0.50
CA ALA A 34 -14.30 28.58 -1.84
C ALA A 34 -15.26 29.77 -1.81
N TRP A 35 -15.01 30.76 -2.64
CA TRP A 35 -15.86 31.95 -2.78
C TRP A 35 -15.87 32.47 -4.22
N GLY A 36 -16.81 33.34 -4.53
CA GLY A 36 -16.83 34.03 -5.82
C GLY A 36 -18.15 34.73 -6.07
N ARG A 37 -18.48 34.90 -7.36
CA ARG A 37 -19.75 35.47 -7.81
C ARG A 37 -20.45 34.47 -8.72
N VAL A 38 -21.77 34.30 -8.55
CA VAL A 38 -22.58 33.44 -9.41
C VAL A 38 -22.49 33.95 -10.86
N ARG A 39 -21.79 33.19 -11.71
CA ARG A 39 -21.67 33.50 -13.15
C ARG A 39 -22.84 32.95 -13.95
N ALA A 40 -23.32 31.77 -13.57
CA ALA A 40 -24.45 31.11 -14.20
C ALA A 40 -25.14 30.19 -13.20
N ILE A 41 -26.45 30.02 -13.39
CA ILE A 41 -27.29 29.05 -12.69
C ILE A 41 -27.92 28.16 -13.76
N ILE A 42 -27.89 26.85 -13.55
CA ILE A 42 -28.46 25.86 -14.45
C ILE A 42 -29.43 25.01 -13.64
N ASP A 43 -30.64 24.82 -14.15
CA ASP A 43 -31.62 23.93 -13.52
C ASP A 43 -31.30 22.44 -13.74
N ASP A 44 -32.11 21.57 -13.15
CA ASP A 44 -32.04 20.13 -13.30
C ASP A 44 -32.34 19.63 -14.72
N GLN A 45 -32.92 20.48 -15.57
CA GLN A 45 -33.19 20.21 -16.98
C GLN A 45 -32.05 20.67 -17.90
N GLY A 46 -31.00 21.29 -17.35
CA GLY A 46 -29.86 21.79 -18.11
C GLY A 46 -30.05 23.19 -18.71
N ASN A 47 -31.15 23.87 -18.41
CA ASN A 47 -31.43 25.22 -18.90
C ASN A 47 -30.76 26.28 -18.03
N GLN A 48 -30.22 27.33 -18.65
CA GLN A 48 -29.71 28.48 -17.91
C GLN A 48 -30.87 29.33 -17.40
N ILE A 49 -30.88 29.57 -16.09
CA ILE A 49 -31.87 30.40 -15.41
C ILE A 49 -31.20 31.61 -14.75
N LYS A 50 -31.97 32.67 -14.51
CA LYS A 50 -31.46 33.91 -13.87
C LYS A 50 -31.61 33.90 -12.36
N GLU A 51 -32.59 33.17 -11.85
CA GLU A 51 -32.86 33.06 -10.43
C GLU A 51 -33.42 31.68 -10.07
N ALA A 52 -33.12 31.22 -8.86
CA ALA A 52 -33.57 29.95 -8.30
C ALA A 52 -34.18 30.17 -6.93
N GLY A 53 -35.44 29.77 -6.75
CA GLY A 53 -36.17 29.87 -5.49
C GLY A 53 -35.91 28.68 -4.55
N PRO A 54 -36.55 28.66 -3.37
CA PRO A 54 -36.44 27.55 -2.43
C PRO A 54 -36.85 26.22 -3.06
N SER A 55 -36.24 25.13 -2.57
CA SER A 55 -36.43 23.75 -3.03
C SER A 55 -36.01 23.46 -4.48
N ALA A 56 -35.37 24.41 -5.17
CA ALA A 56 -34.80 24.18 -6.49
C ALA A 56 -33.38 23.59 -6.40
N PRO A 57 -33.13 22.40 -6.97
CA PRO A 57 -31.77 21.91 -7.20
C PRO A 57 -31.19 22.62 -8.42
N VAL A 58 -30.05 23.28 -8.26
CA VAL A 58 -29.39 24.02 -9.35
C VAL A 58 -27.89 23.82 -9.34
N GLN A 59 -27.29 23.83 -10.51
CA GLN A 59 -25.85 23.90 -10.68
C GLN A 59 -25.40 25.35 -10.75
N VAL A 60 -24.42 25.69 -9.92
CA VAL A 60 -23.90 27.05 -9.78
C VAL A 60 -22.44 27.09 -10.21
N LEU A 61 -22.12 28.09 -11.04
CA LEU A 61 -20.79 28.32 -11.57
C LEU A 61 -20.20 29.62 -11.02
N GLY A 62 -18.88 29.63 -10.83
CA GLY A 62 -18.13 30.85 -10.45
C GLY A 62 -17.53 30.84 -9.06
N LEU A 63 -17.41 29.67 -8.43
CA LEU A 63 -16.54 29.50 -7.28
C LEU A 63 -15.07 29.54 -7.75
N SER A 64 -14.21 30.05 -6.87
CA SER A 64 -12.76 30.09 -7.07
C SER A 64 -12.12 28.70 -7.02
N ASP A 65 -12.72 27.77 -6.28
CA ASP A 65 -12.24 26.40 -6.12
C ASP A 65 -13.41 25.42 -5.92
N VAL A 66 -13.13 24.13 -5.99
CA VAL A 66 -14.09 23.05 -5.72
C VAL A 66 -14.37 23.03 -4.22
N ALA A 67 -15.57 23.44 -3.81
CA ALA A 67 -15.99 23.37 -2.41
C ALA A 67 -16.22 21.93 -1.94
N ILE A 68 -16.16 21.67 -0.64
CA ILE A 68 -16.31 20.31 -0.08
C ILE A 68 -17.79 19.92 -0.07
N ALA A 69 -18.09 18.65 -0.34
CA ALA A 69 -19.45 18.14 -0.24
C ALA A 69 -20.00 18.35 1.19
N GLY A 70 -21.28 18.72 1.30
CA GLY A 70 -21.90 19.04 2.59
C GLY A 70 -21.63 20.45 3.13
N ASP A 71 -20.71 21.23 2.54
CA ASP A 71 -20.50 22.62 2.96
C ASP A 71 -21.79 23.46 2.82
N ARG A 72 -21.96 24.40 3.76
CA ARG A 72 -23.01 25.40 3.68
C ARG A 72 -22.67 26.42 2.61
N PHE A 73 -23.49 26.41 1.55
CA PHE A 73 -23.50 27.42 0.51
C PHE A 73 -24.32 28.62 0.99
N VAL A 74 -23.73 29.82 0.98
CA VAL A 74 -24.37 31.04 1.48
C VAL A 74 -24.11 32.19 0.50
N VAL A 75 -25.15 32.96 0.21
CA VAL A 75 -25.03 34.25 -0.48
C VAL A 75 -24.54 35.29 0.52
N ALA A 76 -23.41 35.92 0.23
CA ALA A 76 -22.81 36.96 1.05
C ALA A 76 -23.43 38.34 0.71
N PRO A 77 -23.29 39.34 1.61
CA PRO A 77 -23.72 40.71 1.29
C PRO A 77 -22.92 41.35 0.15
N ASP A 78 -21.64 41.03 0.07
CA ASP A 78 -20.70 41.57 -0.91
C ASP A 78 -19.49 40.61 -1.09
N GLU A 79 -18.76 40.77 -2.19
CA GLU A 79 -17.60 39.91 -2.50
C GLU A 79 -16.47 40.02 -1.48
N LYS A 80 -16.25 41.20 -0.89
CA LYS A 80 -15.16 41.42 0.05
C LYS A 80 -15.43 40.64 1.34
N THR A 81 -16.69 40.58 1.77
CA THR A 81 -17.13 39.75 2.89
C THR A 81 -17.00 38.27 2.55
N ALA A 82 -17.43 37.83 1.37
CA ALA A 82 -17.28 36.43 0.94
C ALA A 82 -15.80 35.98 0.94
N SER A 83 -14.93 36.79 0.33
CA SER A 83 -13.49 36.56 0.26
C SER A 83 -12.84 36.47 1.65
N LYS A 84 -13.19 37.38 2.57
CA LYS A 84 -12.65 37.38 3.93
C LYS A 84 -13.05 36.15 4.73
N VAL A 85 -14.31 35.71 4.60
CA VAL A 85 -14.82 34.49 5.25
C VAL A 85 -14.10 33.26 4.71
N ALA A 86 -13.99 33.15 3.39
CA ALA A 86 -13.28 32.06 2.73
C ALA A 86 -11.80 32.00 3.13
N ALA A 87 -11.07 33.12 3.07
CA ALA A 87 -9.66 33.18 3.46
C ALA A 87 -9.43 32.79 4.93
N THR A 88 -10.36 33.18 5.82
CA THR A 88 -10.30 32.76 7.23
C THR A 88 -10.46 31.25 7.36
N ARG A 89 -11.45 30.66 6.66
CA ARG A 89 -11.69 29.22 6.67
C ARG A 89 -10.55 28.43 6.03
N GLU A 90 -9.99 28.93 4.93
CA GLU A 90 -8.82 28.34 4.27
C GLU A 90 -7.62 28.31 5.21
N HIS A 91 -7.36 29.41 5.94
CA HIS A 91 -6.30 29.46 6.93
C HIS A 91 -6.48 28.39 8.01
N TRP A 92 -7.67 28.27 8.58
CA TRP A 92 -7.97 27.23 9.58
C TRP A 92 -7.86 25.82 9.02
N LEU A 93 -8.33 25.60 7.79
CA LEU A 93 -8.20 24.32 7.10
C LEU A 93 -6.72 23.95 6.94
N ARG A 94 -5.90 24.90 6.47
CA ARG A 94 -4.45 24.69 6.31
C ARG A 94 -3.77 24.36 7.63
N VAL A 95 -4.08 25.08 8.70
CA VAL A 95 -3.53 24.80 10.04
C VAL A 95 -3.94 23.40 10.54
N ALA A 96 -5.21 23.01 10.34
CA ALA A 96 -5.71 21.68 10.72
C ALA A 96 -5.12 20.55 9.88
N THR A 97 -4.71 20.83 8.64
CA THR A 97 -4.08 19.87 7.74
C THR A 97 -2.58 19.76 8.02
N ILE A 98 -1.88 20.86 8.35
CA ILE A 98 -0.46 20.83 8.77
C ILE A 98 -0.25 19.90 9.97
N GLY A 99 -1.18 19.83 10.93
CA GLY A 99 -1.09 18.88 12.05
C GLY A 99 -1.19 17.41 11.65
N ARG A 100 -1.85 17.10 10.52
CA ARG A 100 -1.99 15.73 9.96
C ARG A 100 -0.94 15.41 8.91
N GLU A 101 -0.54 16.38 8.09
CA GLU A 101 0.54 16.27 7.12
C GLU A 101 1.92 16.33 7.76
N ALA A 102 2.08 16.92 8.94
CA ALA A 102 3.31 16.77 9.72
C ALA A 102 3.59 15.31 10.08
N HIS A 103 2.58 14.43 10.16
CA HIS A 103 2.81 12.98 10.29
C HIS A 103 3.13 12.29 8.94
N ALA A 104 2.74 12.88 7.80
CA ALA A 104 3.13 12.41 6.47
C ALA A 104 4.52 12.95 6.04
N MET A 105 4.94 14.11 6.55
CA MET A 105 6.23 14.74 6.31
C MET A 105 7.25 14.54 7.46
N SER A 106 6.85 13.99 8.61
CA SER A 106 7.79 13.52 9.65
C SER A 106 8.49 12.21 9.27
N GLY A 107 8.43 11.81 8.00
CA GLY A 107 9.39 10.88 7.40
C GLY A 107 10.77 11.50 7.16
N GLY A 108 11.02 12.75 7.60
CA GLY A 108 12.36 13.30 7.79
C GLY A 108 13.08 12.64 8.97
N ALA A 109 13.20 11.32 8.94
CA ALA A 109 14.04 10.53 9.82
C ALA A 109 15.50 10.98 9.61
N LYS A 110 16.19 11.31 10.70
CA LYS A 110 17.64 11.55 10.66
C LYS A 110 18.31 10.26 10.18
N LEU A 111 19.50 10.34 9.59
CA LEU A 111 20.29 9.17 9.17
C LEU A 111 20.44 8.09 10.26
N GLU A 112 20.34 8.50 11.53
CA GLU A 112 20.36 7.62 12.72
C GLU A 112 19.04 6.83 12.93
N ASP A 113 17.89 7.38 12.53
CA ASP A 113 16.57 6.74 12.64
C ASP A 113 16.35 5.71 11.51
N ILE A 114 16.89 5.97 10.31
CA ILE A 114 16.88 5.04 9.16
C ILE A 114 17.62 3.74 9.51
N PHE A 115 18.69 3.82 10.31
CA PHE A 115 19.46 2.65 10.73
C PHE A 115 18.72 1.78 11.77
N GLN A 116 17.86 2.37 12.59
CA GLN A 116 17.00 1.64 13.53
C GLN A 116 15.78 1.01 12.83
N GLN A 117 15.24 1.72 11.85
CA GLN A 117 14.15 1.27 10.99
C GLN A 117 14.52 0.00 10.19
N ILE A 118 15.70 -0.03 9.59
CA ILE A 118 16.20 -1.23 8.89
C ILE A 118 16.42 -2.43 9.84
N GLN A 119 16.69 -2.19 11.12
CA GLN A 119 16.82 -3.25 12.14
C GLN A 119 15.49 -3.76 12.72
N ALA A 120 14.36 -3.07 12.47
CA ALA A 120 13.08 -3.36 13.13
C ALA A 120 12.06 -4.15 12.28
N GLY A 121 12.36 -4.47 11.02
CA GLY A 121 11.42 -5.23 10.16
C GLY A 121 10.25 -4.38 9.67
N GLU A 122 10.54 -3.25 9.04
CA GLU A 122 9.54 -2.22 8.70
C GLU A 122 8.37 -2.66 7.82
N SER A 123 7.19 -2.14 8.19
CA SER A 123 5.98 -2.13 7.38
C SER A 123 6.22 -1.43 6.04
N ALA A 124 5.88 -2.08 4.92
CA ALA A 124 5.93 -1.47 3.61
C ALA A 124 4.92 -0.30 3.53
N THR A 125 5.27 0.78 2.82
CA THR A 125 4.34 1.89 2.60
C THR A 125 4.07 2.04 1.11
N LEU A 126 2.79 1.99 0.72
CA LEU A 126 2.33 2.23 -0.64
C LEU A 126 1.83 3.67 -0.76
N ASN A 127 2.57 4.48 -1.51
CA ASN A 127 2.24 5.87 -1.77
C ASN A 127 1.21 5.98 -2.90
N LEU A 128 0.14 6.73 -2.66
CA LEU A 128 -0.98 6.87 -3.58
C LEU A 128 -1.31 8.34 -3.83
N ILE A 129 -1.56 8.68 -5.09
CA ILE A 129 -2.22 9.92 -5.50
C ILE A 129 -3.61 9.58 -6.02
N LEU A 130 -4.66 10.15 -5.42
CA LEU A 130 -6.04 9.90 -5.84
C LEU A 130 -6.62 11.10 -6.58
N LYS A 131 -7.19 10.84 -7.75
CA LYS A 131 -7.94 11.81 -8.55
C LYS A 131 -9.32 11.26 -8.82
N ALA A 132 -10.37 12.07 -8.62
CA ALA A 132 -11.74 11.66 -8.91
C ALA A 132 -12.50 12.75 -9.68
N ASP A 133 -13.61 12.39 -10.31
CA ASP A 133 -14.49 13.31 -11.04
C ASP A 133 -15.24 14.25 -10.10
N VAL A 134 -15.69 13.74 -8.95
CA VAL A 134 -16.50 14.46 -7.96
C VAL A 134 -15.94 14.29 -6.54
N THR A 135 -16.28 15.22 -5.65
CA THR A 135 -15.85 15.18 -4.23
C THR A 135 -16.35 13.95 -3.47
N GLY A 136 -17.61 13.55 -3.68
CA GLY A 136 -18.20 12.41 -2.98
C GLY A 136 -17.49 11.08 -3.27
N SER A 137 -17.17 10.82 -4.54
CA SER A 137 -16.41 9.64 -4.96
C SER A 137 -15.00 9.62 -4.38
N LEU A 138 -14.33 10.78 -4.33
CA LEU A 138 -12.97 10.89 -3.76
C LEU A 138 -12.95 10.50 -2.27
N GLU A 139 -13.93 10.97 -1.51
CA GLU A 139 -14.05 10.66 -0.08
C GLU A 139 -14.38 9.19 0.14
N ALA A 140 -15.38 8.66 -0.58
CA ALA A 140 -15.76 7.26 -0.50
C ALA A 140 -14.61 6.32 -0.86
N LEU A 141 -13.84 6.64 -1.91
CA LEU A 141 -12.67 5.86 -2.31
C LEU A 141 -11.58 5.92 -1.25
N THR A 142 -11.27 7.11 -0.72
CA THR A 142 -10.25 7.27 0.31
C THR A 142 -10.58 6.46 1.56
N GLU A 143 -11.83 6.53 2.04
CA GLU A 143 -12.27 5.75 3.21
C GLU A 143 -12.21 4.24 2.95
N SER A 144 -12.65 3.80 1.77
CA SER A 144 -12.61 2.38 1.41
C SER A 144 -11.19 1.84 1.36
N LEU A 145 -10.25 2.61 0.80
CA LEU A 145 -8.84 2.23 0.74
C LEU A 145 -8.20 2.17 2.13
N LYS A 146 -8.50 3.13 3.02
CA LYS A 146 -7.98 3.10 4.40
C LYS A 146 -8.37 1.84 5.17
N ARG A 147 -9.53 1.24 4.87
CA ARG A 147 -9.96 -0.02 5.50
C ARG A 147 -9.13 -1.23 5.07
N LEU A 148 -8.36 -1.11 3.99
CA LEU A 148 -7.43 -2.16 3.52
C LEU A 148 -6.08 -2.12 4.25
N GLU A 149 -5.75 -1.05 4.98
CA GLU A 149 -4.48 -0.93 5.70
C GLU A 149 -4.27 -2.10 6.68
N ARG A 150 -3.04 -2.60 6.72
CA ARG A 150 -2.59 -3.67 7.62
C ARG A 150 -1.37 -3.18 8.38
N ASP A 151 -1.02 -3.86 9.47
CA ASP A 151 0.18 -3.52 10.25
C ASP A 151 1.47 -3.65 9.41
N GLU A 152 1.47 -4.58 8.45
CA GLU A 152 2.60 -4.88 7.56
C GLU A 152 2.67 -3.98 6.33
N VAL A 153 1.55 -3.41 5.86
CA VAL A 153 1.49 -2.51 4.69
C VAL A 153 0.58 -1.33 4.96
N LYS A 154 1.15 -0.14 4.96
CA LYS A 154 0.44 1.14 5.15
C LYS A 154 0.17 1.83 3.82
N LEU A 155 -0.96 2.51 3.73
CA LEU A 155 -1.29 3.36 2.60
C LEU A 155 -0.99 4.82 2.95
N ALA A 156 -0.25 5.51 2.09
CA ALA A 156 0.05 6.93 2.27
C ALA A 156 -0.55 7.74 1.12
N PHE A 157 -1.56 8.56 1.42
CA PHE A 157 -2.21 9.42 0.44
C PHE A 157 -1.43 10.73 0.27
N VAL A 158 -0.48 10.74 -0.66
CA VAL A 158 0.40 11.89 -0.95
C VAL A 158 -0.40 13.10 -1.44
N HIS A 159 -1.38 12.85 -2.32
CA HIS A 159 -2.26 13.89 -2.83
C HIS A 159 -3.65 13.32 -3.14
N ARG A 160 -4.68 14.14 -2.91
CA ARG A 160 -6.09 13.80 -3.17
C ARG A 160 -6.77 15.04 -3.73
N ALA A 161 -7.27 14.97 -4.96
CA ALA A 161 -7.91 16.10 -5.61
C ALA A 161 -9.01 15.69 -6.58
N VAL A 162 -9.89 16.64 -6.90
CA VAL A 162 -10.96 16.46 -7.89
C VAL A 162 -10.52 17.02 -9.24
N GLY A 163 -10.88 16.34 -10.32
CA GLY A 163 -10.55 16.69 -11.69
C GLY A 163 -9.57 15.71 -12.35
N GLY A 164 -9.30 15.96 -13.64
CA GLY A 164 -8.40 15.14 -14.45
C GLY A 164 -6.97 15.04 -13.90
N ILE A 165 -6.24 14.03 -14.35
CA ILE A 165 -4.83 13.82 -14.00
C ILE A 165 -3.96 14.72 -14.88
N THR A 166 -3.12 15.53 -14.25
CA THR A 166 -2.27 16.56 -14.88
C THR A 166 -0.78 16.20 -14.81
N GLN A 167 0.06 16.92 -15.56
CA GLN A 167 1.52 16.75 -15.48
C GLN A 167 2.09 16.97 -14.07
N ASN A 168 1.51 17.88 -13.29
CA ASN A 168 1.97 18.14 -11.93
C ASN A 168 1.71 16.94 -11.01
N ASP A 169 0.59 16.25 -11.20
CA ASP A 169 0.28 15.02 -10.46
C ASP A 169 1.32 13.93 -10.78
N VAL A 170 1.74 13.82 -12.06
CA VAL A 170 2.78 12.88 -12.52
C VAL A 170 4.15 13.22 -11.95
N GLN A 171 4.54 14.50 -11.95
CA GLN A 171 5.82 14.93 -11.38
C GLN A 171 5.88 14.65 -9.86
N LEU A 172 4.77 14.87 -9.16
CA LEU A 172 4.66 14.59 -7.74
C LEU A 172 4.76 13.08 -7.49
N ALA A 173 4.08 12.28 -8.30
CA ALA A 173 4.17 10.82 -8.24
C ALA A 173 5.59 10.30 -8.46
N ALA A 174 6.30 10.81 -9.46
CA ALA A 174 7.69 10.43 -9.73
C ALA A 174 8.61 10.74 -8.54
N THR A 175 8.44 11.91 -7.92
CA THR A 175 9.29 12.34 -6.79
C THR A 175 8.98 11.56 -5.51
N SER A 176 7.72 11.18 -5.30
CA SER A 176 7.25 10.47 -4.10
C SER A 176 7.12 8.95 -4.29
N ASN A 177 7.50 8.42 -5.45
CA ASN A 177 7.30 7.03 -5.83
C ASN A 177 5.85 6.55 -5.58
N ALA A 178 4.88 7.37 -6.01
CA ALA A 178 3.46 7.12 -5.79
C ALA A 178 2.76 6.58 -7.04
N THR A 179 1.83 5.66 -6.87
CA THR A 179 0.91 5.23 -7.93
C THR A 179 -0.26 6.20 -8.04
N ILE A 180 -0.62 6.60 -9.26
CA ILE A 180 -1.77 7.48 -9.50
C ILE A 180 -3.01 6.65 -9.78
N ILE A 181 -4.06 6.87 -9.01
CA ILE A 181 -5.37 6.25 -9.16
C ILE A 181 -6.37 7.32 -9.61
N GLY A 182 -6.93 7.16 -10.80
CA GLY A 182 -8.01 7.97 -11.34
C GLY A 182 -9.36 7.26 -11.24
N PHE A 183 -10.35 7.86 -10.60
CA PHE A 183 -11.73 7.36 -10.55
C PHE A 183 -12.64 8.23 -11.41
N ASN A 184 -13.23 7.66 -12.47
CA ASN A 184 -13.99 8.37 -13.51
C ASN A 184 -13.24 9.55 -14.17
N VAL A 185 -11.92 9.58 -14.03
CA VAL A 185 -11.05 10.60 -14.62
C VAL A 185 -9.94 9.94 -15.42
N ARG A 186 -9.48 10.64 -16.46
CA ARG A 186 -8.40 10.18 -17.33
C ARG A 186 -7.25 11.20 -17.33
N PRO A 187 -6.01 10.75 -17.56
CA PRO A 187 -4.91 11.67 -17.81
C PRO A 187 -5.08 12.37 -19.15
N ASP A 188 -4.70 13.64 -19.17
CA ASP A 188 -4.53 14.35 -20.43
C ASP A 188 -3.35 13.78 -21.24
N ARG A 189 -3.23 14.20 -22.51
CA ARG A 189 -2.19 13.67 -23.41
C ARG A 189 -0.78 13.92 -22.86
N GLN A 190 -0.54 15.10 -22.30
CA GLN A 190 0.78 15.51 -21.84
C GLN A 190 1.17 14.78 -20.54
N ALA A 191 0.19 14.55 -19.65
CA ALA A 191 0.36 13.76 -18.44
C ALA A 191 0.66 12.30 -18.78
N ARG A 192 0.01 11.72 -19.79
CA ARG A 192 0.29 10.35 -20.23
C ARG A 192 1.70 10.20 -20.79
N GLU A 193 2.11 11.09 -21.70
CA GLU A 193 3.46 11.09 -22.29
C GLU A 193 4.54 11.23 -21.21
N LEU A 194 4.30 12.09 -20.21
CA LEU A 194 5.21 12.27 -19.08
C LEU A 194 5.27 11.02 -18.19
N ALA A 195 4.14 10.38 -17.92
CA ALA A 195 4.08 9.19 -17.08
C ALA A 195 4.84 8.01 -17.71
N ASP A 196 4.77 7.85 -19.03
CA ASP A 196 5.54 6.84 -19.76
C ASP A 196 7.06 7.11 -19.68
N THR A 197 7.45 8.40 -19.70
CA THR A 197 8.86 8.83 -19.64
C THR A 197 9.44 8.67 -18.24
N GLU A 198 8.69 9.06 -17.21
CA GLU A 198 9.10 9.01 -15.79
C GLU A 198 8.80 7.64 -15.15
N HIS A 199 8.26 6.69 -15.91
CA HIS A 199 7.84 5.35 -15.44
C HIS A 199 6.86 5.41 -14.26
N VAL A 200 5.96 6.40 -14.27
CA VAL A 200 4.91 6.55 -13.26
C VAL A 200 3.70 5.71 -13.65
N GLU A 201 3.26 4.86 -12.73
CA GLU A 201 2.07 4.04 -12.94
C GLU A 201 0.78 4.86 -12.76
N ILE A 202 -0.05 4.91 -13.81
CA ILE A 202 -1.39 5.51 -13.78
C ILE A 202 -2.43 4.41 -14.03
N ARG A 203 -3.37 4.25 -13.09
CA ARG A 203 -4.51 3.36 -13.24
C ARG A 203 -5.81 4.14 -13.17
N ALA A 204 -6.63 4.02 -14.21
CA ALA A 204 -7.94 4.66 -14.29
C ALA A 204 -9.05 3.62 -14.14
N TYR A 205 -10.05 3.93 -13.33
CA TYR A 205 -11.14 3.03 -12.97
C TYR A 205 -12.48 3.74 -13.02
N GLU A 206 -13.52 2.96 -13.25
CA GLU A 206 -14.92 3.42 -13.23
C GLU A 206 -15.72 2.72 -12.11
N ILE A 207 -15.16 1.65 -11.52
CA ILE A 207 -15.82 0.82 -10.50
C ILE A 207 -14.92 0.71 -9.26
N ILE A 208 -15.46 1.08 -8.09
CA ILE A 208 -14.68 1.17 -6.84
C ILE A 208 -14.07 -0.18 -6.43
N TYR A 209 -14.79 -1.28 -6.62
CA TYR A 209 -14.33 -2.63 -6.24
C TYR A 209 -13.09 -3.07 -7.02
N GLN A 210 -12.95 -2.66 -8.27
CA GLN A 210 -11.76 -2.97 -9.08
C GLN A 210 -10.52 -2.27 -8.52
N VAL A 211 -10.67 -1.03 -8.05
CA VAL A 211 -9.58 -0.30 -7.38
C VAL A 211 -9.13 -1.04 -6.13
N LEU A 212 -10.08 -1.46 -5.30
CA LEU A 212 -9.79 -2.14 -4.04
C LEU A 212 -9.05 -3.46 -4.28
N GLU A 213 -9.51 -4.27 -5.24
CA GLU A 213 -8.89 -5.54 -5.60
C GLU A 213 -7.45 -5.36 -6.10
N ASP A 214 -7.23 -4.38 -6.98
CA ASP A 214 -5.90 -4.12 -7.54
C ASP A 214 -4.92 -3.58 -6.49
N ILE A 215 -5.38 -2.71 -5.59
CA ILE A 215 -4.56 -2.22 -4.47
C ILE A 215 -4.26 -3.35 -3.49
N GLU A 216 -5.22 -4.22 -3.17
CA GLU A 216 -4.99 -5.38 -2.31
C GLU A 216 -3.93 -6.32 -2.91
N LYS A 217 -4.00 -6.61 -4.22
CA LYS A 217 -2.97 -7.39 -4.93
C LYS A 217 -1.59 -6.71 -4.89
N ALA A 218 -1.54 -5.39 -5.09
CA ALA A 218 -0.29 -4.64 -5.01
C ALA A 218 0.31 -4.70 -3.60
N MET A 219 -0.52 -4.59 -2.55
CA MET A 219 -0.09 -4.73 -1.16
C MET A 219 0.45 -6.14 -0.88
N LEU A 220 -0.19 -7.19 -1.39
CA LEU A 220 0.30 -8.57 -1.27
C LEU A 220 1.66 -8.76 -1.96
N GLY A 221 1.88 -8.13 -3.12
CA GLY A 221 3.16 -8.18 -3.84
C GLY A 221 4.32 -7.48 -3.12
N LEU A 222 4.03 -6.58 -2.18
CA LEU A 222 5.04 -5.91 -1.35
C LEU A 222 5.45 -6.73 -0.11
N LEU A 223 4.69 -7.78 0.23
CA LEU A 223 5.00 -8.63 1.37
C LEU A 223 6.11 -9.63 1.02
N LYS A 224 7.05 -9.84 1.95
CA LYS A 224 8.11 -10.85 1.78
C LYS A 224 7.48 -12.25 1.74
N PRO A 225 8.01 -13.17 0.91
CA PRO A 225 7.51 -14.54 0.85
C PRO A 225 7.61 -15.25 2.21
N GLU A 226 6.59 -16.04 2.54
CA GLU A 226 6.65 -16.98 3.67
C GLU A 226 7.37 -18.26 3.24
N TYR A 227 8.27 -18.73 4.11
CA TYR A 227 9.01 -19.97 3.91
C TYR A 227 8.37 -21.09 4.74
N GLU A 228 8.07 -22.23 4.11
CA GLU A 228 7.67 -23.46 4.78
C GLU A 228 8.86 -24.42 4.92
N GLU A 229 9.07 -24.96 6.11
CA GLU A 229 10.09 -25.98 6.33
C GLU A 229 9.59 -27.34 5.81
N ILE A 230 10.19 -27.82 4.72
CA ILE A 230 9.89 -29.14 4.14
C ILE A 230 10.98 -30.12 4.55
N VAL A 231 10.58 -31.25 5.15
CA VAL A 231 11.50 -32.35 5.47
C VAL A 231 12.00 -32.97 4.17
N THR A 232 13.33 -32.95 3.97
CA THR A 232 13.99 -33.48 2.76
C THR A 232 14.48 -34.90 2.94
N GLY A 233 14.72 -35.35 4.17
CA GLY A 233 15.15 -36.72 4.43
C GLY A 233 15.30 -37.04 5.91
N GLU A 234 15.34 -38.34 6.20
CA GLU A 234 15.52 -38.90 7.53
C GLU A 234 16.58 -39.99 7.50
N ALA A 235 17.45 -40.01 8.51
CA ALA A 235 18.47 -41.03 8.68
C ALA A 235 18.57 -41.49 10.13
N GLU A 236 18.65 -42.79 10.34
CA GLU A 236 18.77 -43.40 11.66
C GLU A 236 20.25 -43.67 11.98
N VAL A 237 20.69 -43.24 13.16
CA VAL A 237 22.06 -43.48 13.67
C VAL A 237 22.20 -44.93 14.11
N ARG A 238 23.11 -45.68 13.48
CA ARG A 238 23.37 -47.09 13.83
C ARG A 238 24.66 -47.27 14.60
N GLU A 239 25.71 -46.56 14.19
CA GLU A 239 27.04 -46.65 14.79
C GLU A 239 27.66 -45.27 14.92
N ILE A 240 28.65 -45.12 15.80
CA ILE A 240 29.33 -43.84 16.03
C ILE A 240 30.83 -44.05 15.88
N PHE A 241 31.41 -43.30 14.97
CA PHE A 241 32.85 -43.31 14.71
C PHE A 241 33.47 -42.04 15.29
N ARG A 242 34.63 -42.18 15.95
CA ARG A 242 35.40 -41.02 16.42
C ARG A 242 36.60 -40.82 15.51
N VAL A 243 36.62 -39.71 14.78
CA VAL A 243 37.71 -39.37 13.87
C VAL A 243 38.59 -38.30 14.51
N PRO A 244 39.91 -38.52 14.63
CA PRO A 244 40.84 -37.52 15.16
C PRO A 244 40.72 -36.20 14.38
N LYS A 245 40.65 -35.07 15.09
CA LYS A 245 40.48 -33.69 14.57
C LYS A 245 39.09 -33.33 14.00
N VAL A 246 38.21 -34.29 13.71
CA VAL A 246 36.87 -34.05 13.16
C VAL A 246 35.77 -34.25 14.23
N GLY A 247 35.98 -35.14 15.18
CA GLY A 247 35.02 -35.45 16.25
C GLY A 247 34.20 -36.71 15.98
N ALA A 248 33.03 -36.81 16.60
CA ALA A 248 32.09 -37.90 16.43
C ALA A 248 31.34 -37.79 15.08
N ILE A 249 31.29 -38.90 14.35
CA ILE A 249 30.59 -39.05 13.07
C ILE A 249 29.53 -40.13 13.28
N ALA A 250 28.29 -39.81 12.93
CA ALA A 250 27.18 -40.75 12.95
C ALA A 250 27.24 -41.64 11.70
N GLY A 251 27.42 -42.94 11.89
CA GLY A 251 27.16 -43.94 10.85
C GLY A 251 25.66 -44.17 10.78
N CYS A 252 25.04 -43.71 9.69
CA CYS A 252 23.60 -43.66 9.54
C CYS A 252 23.11 -44.48 8.35
N TYR A 253 21.86 -44.92 8.44
CA TYR A 253 21.11 -45.48 7.34
C TYR A 253 19.97 -44.53 6.97
N VAL A 254 19.92 -44.07 5.71
CA VAL A 254 18.89 -43.15 5.26
C VAL A 254 17.58 -43.92 5.08
N THR A 255 16.58 -43.61 5.89
CA THR A 255 15.27 -44.28 5.91
C THR A 255 14.31 -43.66 4.90
N ASN A 256 14.36 -42.34 4.74
CA ASN A 256 13.43 -41.60 3.88
C ASN A 256 14.13 -40.41 3.20
N GLY A 257 13.66 -40.06 2.00
CA GLY A 257 14.11 -38.89 1.26
C GLY A 257 15.59 -38.93 0.86
N GLN A 258 16.24 -37.77 0.95
CA GLN A 258 17.63 -37.58 0.58
C GLN A 258 18.32 -36.62 1.56
N ILE A 259 19.49 -37.03 2.05
CA ILE A 259 20.34 -36.20 2.92
C ILE A 259 21.34 -35.46 2.04
N THR A 260 21.36 -34.12 2.13
CA THR A 260 22.27 -33.27 1.35
C THR A 260 23.24 -32.56 2.28
N ARG A 261 24.51 -32.46 1.90
CA ARG A 261 25.53 -31.77 2.69
C ARG A 261 25.20 -30.28 2.78
N GLY A 262 25.25 -29.73 4.00
CA GLY A 262 24.99 -28.31 4.27
C GLY A 262 23.52 -27.98 4.55
N THR A 263 22.58 -28.93 4.44
CA THR A 263 21.19 -28.67 4.80
C THR A 263 21.00 -28.55 6.31
N LYS A 264 19.91 -27.88 6.70
CA LYS A 264 19.50 -27.76 8.10
C LYS A 264 19.03 -29.12 8.61
N VAL A 265 19.24 -29.36 9.89
CA VAL A 265 18.93 -30.64 10.51
C VAL A 265 18.34 -30.47 11.90
N ARG A 266 17.43 -31.36 12.24
CA ARG A 266 16.92 -31.60 13.59
C ARG A 266 17.42 -32.97 14.00
N PHE A 267 17.96 -33.04 15.20
CA PHE A 267 18.40 -34.29 15.81
C PHE A 267 17.40 -34.70 16.88
N LEU A 268 16.79 -35.86 16.69
CA LEU A 268 15.70 -36.36 17.50
C LEU A 268 16.13 -37.60 18.28
N ARG A 269 15.72 -37.65 19.55
CA ARG A 269 15.87 -38.81 20.43
C ARG A 269 14.50 -39.12 21.03
N GLU A 270 14.02 -40.34 20.81
CA GLU A 270 12.69 -40.78 21.29
C GLU A 270 11.55 -39.81 20.86
N GLY A 271 11.65 -39.25 19.65
CA GLY A 271 10.68 -38.31 19.09
C GLY A 271 10.81 -36.86 19.58
N THR A 272 11.76 -36.54 20.47
CA THR A 272 12.01 -35.17 20.94
C THR A 272 13.22 -34.56 20.24
N ILE A 273 13.08 -33.33 19.74
CA ILE A 273 14.21 -32.58 19.18
C ILE A 273 15.15 -32.18 20.32
N ILE A 274 16.35 -32.76 20.33
CA ILE A 274 17.38 -32.44 21.34
C ILE A 274 18.42 -31.46 20.81
N TRP A 275 18.54 -31.31 19.48
CA TRP A 275 19.47 -30.38 18.87
C TRP A 275 19.04 -29.97 17.45
N LYS A 276 19.47 -28.78 17.03
CA LYS A 276 19.31 -28.25 15.67
C LYS A 276 20.63 -27.68 15.16
N GLY A 277 20.90 -27.88 13.88
CA GLY A 277 22.03 -27.25 13.21
C GLY A 277 22.11 -27.66 11.75
N SER A 278 23.28 -28.07 11.27
CA SER A 278 23.49 -28.41 9.86
C SER A 278 24.39 -29.63 9.68
N VAL A 279 24.29 -30.25 8.50
CA VAL A 279 25.19 -31.33 8.06
C VAL A 279 26.54 -30.73 7.64
N ALA A 280 27.54 -30.83 8.51
CA ALA A 280 28.90 -30.34 8.27
C ALA A 280 29.65 -31.18 7.24
N SER A 281 29.50 -32.51 7.30
CA SER A 281 30.13 -33.42 6.36
C SER A 281 29.23 -34.61 6.06
N LEU A 282 29.32 -35.11 4.83
CA LEU A 282 28.56 -36.25 4.35
C LEU A 282 29.51 -37.14 3.56
N ARG A 283 29.65 -38.38 4.01
CA ARG A 283 30.55 -39.36 3.41
C ARG A 283 29.82 -40.65 3.11
N ARG A 284 30.16 -41.28 1.99
CA ARG A 284 29.76 -42.65 1.70
C ARG A 284 31.02 -43.50 1.63
N PHE A 285 31.14 -44.46 2.54
CA PHE A 285 32.38 -45.20 2.76
C PHE A 285 33.57 -44.27 3.06
N LYS A 286 34.46 -44.04 2.09
CA LYS A 286 35.65 -43.18 2.21
C LYS A 286 35.54 -41.88 1.43
N ASP A 287 34.49 -41.72 0.63
CA ASP A 287 34.35 -40.61 -0.31
C ASP A 287 33.42 -39.54 0.23
N ASP A 288 33.82 -38.27 0.13
CA ASP A 288 32.97 -37.11 0.41
C ASP A 288 31.94 -36.95 -0.71
N VAL A 289 30.66 -36.97 -0.35
CA VAL A 289 29.54 -36.91 -1.30
C VAL A 289 28.66 -35.69 -1.03
N ARG A 290 27.98 -35.21 -2.08
CA ARG A 290 27.05 -34.08 -1.96
C ARG A 290 25.71 -34.49 -1.35
N GLU A 291 25.21 -35.66 -1.71
CA GLU A 291 23.89 -36.15 -1.34
C GLU A 291 23.87 -37.68 -1.22
N VAL A 292 22.99 -38.20 -0.37
CA VAL A 292 22.76 -39.63 -0.17
C VAL A 292 21.26 -39.89 -0.11
N ALA A 293 20.77 -40.73 -1.01
CA ALA A 293 19.36 -41.11 -1.08
C ALA A 293 18.98 -42.21 -0.07
N ALA A 294 17.69 -42.35 0.19
CA ALA A 294 17.11 -43.43 0.98
C ALA A 294 17.57 -44.82 0.52
N GLY A 295 17.77 -45.72 1.49
CA GLY A 295 18.23 -47.09 1.25
C GLY A 295 19.75 -47.27 1.23
N PHE A 296 20.52 -46.20 1.45
CA PHE A 296 21.98 -46.26 1.52
C PHE A 296 22.53 -45.88 2.90
N GLU A 297 23.70 -46.44 3.22
CA GLU A 297 24.49 -46.09 4.39
C GLU A 297 25.40 -44.89 4.11
N CYS A 298 25.55 -44.02 5.09
CA CYS A 298 26.43 -42.86 5.05
C CYS A 298 26.98 -42.49 6.42
N GLY A 299 28.10 -41.76 6.42
CA GLY A 299 28.64 -41.07 7.58
C GLY A 299 28.20 -39.61 7.56
N ILE A 300 27.49 -39.17 8.59
CA ILE A 300 27.02 -37.80 8.77
C ILE A 300 27.80 -37.16 9.93
N GLY A 301 28.51 -36.07 9.63
CA GLY A 301 29.09 -35.20 10.65
C GLY A 301 28.21 -33.98 10.86
N LEU A 302 27.84 -33.71 12.11
CA LEU A 302 27.02 -32.57 12.51
C LEU A 302 27.89 -31.41 13.01
N THR A 303 27.47 -30.17 12.74
CA THR A 303 28.18 -28.97 13.23
C THR A 303 28.07 -28.88 14.75
N ASP A 304 29.19 -28.81 15.48
CA ASP A 304 29.24 -28.55 16.93
C ASP A 304 28.38 -29.47 17.84
N PHE A 305 28.01 -30.67 17.36
CA PHE A 305 27.25 -31.66 18.14
C PHE A 305 28.00 -32.99 18.25
N GLN A 306 28.14 -33.50 19.47
CA GLN A 306 28.99 -34.67 19.79
C GLN A 306 28.27 -35.76 20.61
N ASP A 307 27.07 -35.48 21.16
CA ASP A 307 26.28 -36.45 21.95
C ASP A 307 25.39 -37.32 21.06
N LEU A 308 26.03 -38.14 20.21
CA LEU A 308 25.36 -39.10 19.35
C LEU A 308 25.08 -40.39 20.12
N LYS A 309 23.91 -41.01 19.93
CA LYS A 309 23.60 -42.37 20.40
C LYS A 309 22.99 -43.21 19.27
N PRO A 310 23.26 -44.52 19.23
CA PRO A 310 22.54 -45.42 18.33
C PRO A 310 21.03 -45.36 18.60
N GLY A 311 20.23 -45.36 17.54
CA GLY A 311 18.77 -45.23 17.58
C GLY A 311 18.26 -43.77 17.52
N ASP A 312 19.15 -42.77 17.53
CA ASP A 312 18.76 -41.38 17.28
C ASP A 312 18.40 -41.15 15.80
N ILE A 313 17.57 -40.15 15.53
CA ILE A 313 17.10 -39.81 14.17
C ILE A 313 17.65 -38.44 13.77
N ILE A 314 18.15 -38.36 12.55
CA ILE A 314 18.62 -37.15 11.89
C ILE A 314 17.60 -36.78 10.81
N GLU A 315 16.83 -35.72 11.04
CA GLU A 315 15.83 -35.19 10.11
C GLU A 315 16.39 -33.93 9.43
N THR A 316 16.61 -33.97 8.11
CA THR A 316 17.00 -32.80 7.33
C THR A 316 15.79 -32.09 6.76
N TYR A 317 15.86 -30.76 6.68
CA TYR A 317 14.79 -29.94 6.12
C TYR A 317 15.35 -28.74 5.34
N GLU A 318 14.54 -28.24 4.40
CA GLU A 318 14.81 -27.06 3.59
C GLU A 318 13.65 -26.07 3.67
N ASP A 319 13.97 -24.78 3.62
CA ASP A 319 12.99 -23.71 3.57
C ASP A 319 12.52 -23.56 2.12
N ARG A 320 11.26 -23.88 1.82
CA ARG A 320 10.66 -23.67 0.49
C ARG A 320 9.75 -22.46 0.52
N GLU A 321 9.92 -21.58 -0.47
CA GLU A 321 9.01 -20.47 -0.71
C GLU A 321 7.62 -20.98 -1.07
N ILE A 322 6.60 -20.60 -0.30
CA ILE A 322 5.20 -20.87 -0.66
C ILE A 322 4.72 -19.72 -1.54
N PRO A 323 4.40 -19.96 -2.83
CA PRO A 323 3.66 -18.99 -3.61
C PRO A 323 2.24 -18.86 -3.03
N ARG A 324 1.87 -17.67 -2.53
CA ARG A 324 0.48 -17.38 -2.13
C ARG A 324 -0.37 -17.07 -3.36
N THR A 325 -1.62 -17.53 -3.31
CA THR A 325 -2.68 -17.35 -4.34
C THR A 325 -3.47 -16.07 -4.11
#